data_AF-A0A9P5A8L3-F1
#
_entry.id   AF-A0A9P5A8L3-F1
#
_cell.length_a   1.000
_cell.length_b   1.000
_cell.length_c   1.000
_cell.angle_alpha   90.00
_cell.angle_beta   90.00
_cell.angle_gamma   90.00
#
_symmetry.space_group_name_H-M   'P 1'
#
loop_
_entity.id
_entity.type
_entity.pdbx_description
1 polymer ?
#
loop_
_entity_poly.entity_id
_entity_poly.type
_entity_poly.pdbx_seq_one_letter_code
_entity_poly.pdbx_strand_id
1 'polypeptide(L)'
;MTNSSTAASILEKPTWSVRGLLPSSASSAPTEKITPSQLHHLLRLSALPLPTTTEDEAVMINTLQSQLQFVRTVQRVDTTGVEPLRAIRDETLEARQDVTIGLSNLQEALDKEVRIGYYQRARRVREKIESRAEKWDALKTAGKTAGRYFVVESGKNDVEGVE
;
A
#
# COMPACT_ATOMS: atom_id res chain seq x y z
N MET A 1 51.91 23.14 13.87
CA MET A 1 51.40 23.68 12.58
C MET A 1 50.11 22.96 12.29
N THR A 2 49.00 23.67 12.41
CA THR A 2 47.66 23.12 12.62
C THR A 2 47.02 22.68 11.30
N ASN A 3 46.44 21.48 11.28
CA ASN A 3 45.74 20.84 10.15
C ASN A 3 44.39 21.53 9.85
N SER A 4 44.40 22.86 9.71
CA SER A 4 43.21 23.70 9.77
C SER A 4 42.39 23.80 8.47
N SER A 5 42.74 23.18 7.34
CA SER A 5 42.09 23.62 6.09
C SER A 5 41.90 22.61 4.95
N THR A 6 41.98 21.30 5.16
CA THR A 6 41.49 20.39 4.11
C THR A 6 39.97 20.42 4.02
N ALA A 7 39.27 20.29 5.16
CA ALA A 7 37.81 20.37 5.19
C ALA A 7 37.28 21.77 4.84
N ALA A 8 37.92 22.84 5.34
CA ALA A 8 37.50 24.21 5.05
C ALA A 8 37.64 24.56 3.55
N SER A 9 38.76 24.19 2.90
CA SER A 9 38.95 24.40 1.46
C SER A 9 38.07 23.51 0.58
N ILE A 10 37.56 22.38 1.10
CA ILE A 10 36.55 21.57 0.41
C ILE A 10 35.17 22.24 0.48
N LEU A 11 34.81 22.83 1.62
CA LEU A 11 33.52 23.48 1.85
C LEU A 11 33.42 24.91 1.29
N GLU A 12 34.56 25.57 1.03
CA GLU A 12 34.61 26.89 0.37
C GLU A 12 34.10 26.86 -1.07
N LYS A 13 34.25 25.73 -1.77
CA LYS A 13 33.74 25.58 -3.13
C LYS A 13 32.23 25.36 -3.05
N PRO A 14 31.40 26.13 -3.76
CA PRO A 14 29.96 25.93 -3.74
C PRO A 14 29.62 24.59 -4.40
N THR A 15 29.44 23.56 -3.59
CA THR A 15 28.84 22.29 -4.01
C THR A 15 27.33 22.44 -4.04
N TRP A 16 26.65 21.61 -4.85
CA TRP A 16 25.19 21.60 -4.92
C TRP A 16 24.58 21.47 -3.51
N SER A 17 23.74 22.44 -3.13
CA SER A 17 22.97 22.32 -1.90
C SER A 17 21.77 21.41 -2.14
N VAL A 18 21.46 20.52 -1.20
CA VAL A 18 20.26 19.67 -1.25
C VAL A 18 18.99 20.54 -1.36
N ARG A 19 19.00 21.74 -0.77
CA ARG A 19 17.92 22.72 -0.90
C ARG A 19 17.73 23.24 -2.33
N GLY A 20 18.79 23.33 -3.13
CA GLY A 20 18.70 23.72 -4.54
C GLY A 20 18.18 22.62 -5.46
N LEU A 21 18.24 21.35 -5.02
CA LEU A 21 17.67 20.20 -5.74
C LEU A 21 16.17 20.03 -5.49
N LEU A 22 15.66 20.59 -4.39
CA LEU A 22 14.22 20.66 -4.15
C LEU A 22 13.62 21.70 -5.11
N PRO A 23 12.42 21.44 -5.67
CA PRO A 23 11.77 22.40 -6.54
C PRO A 23 11.51 23.68 -5.75
N SER A 24 12.30 24.72 -6.05
CA SER A 24 12.00 26.06 -5.57
C SER A 24 10.60 26.42 -6.06
N SER A 25 9.77 26.91 -5.14
CA SER A 25 8.37 27.24 -5.38
C SER A 25 8.19 27.88 -6.77
N ALA A 26 7.49 27.19 -7.67
CA ALA A 26 6.96 27.68 -8.96
C ALA A 26 7.65 27.36 -10.31
N SER A 27 8.60 26.43 -10.48
CA SER A 27 9.17 26.16 -11.83
C SER A 27 8.84 24.80 -12.49
N SER A 28 7.94 24.88 -13.50
CA SER A 28 8.00 24.22 -14.83
C SER A 28 7.49 22.79 -15.10
N ALA A 29 6.41 22.33 -14.46
CA ALA A 29 5.56 21.28 -15.03
C ALA A 29 4.12 21.44 -14.54
N PRO A 30 3.08 21.10 -15.32
CA PRO A 30 1.70 21.30 -14.93
C PRO A 30 1.45 20.55 -13.62
N THR A 31 1.25 21.32 -12.54
CA THR A 31 0.72 20.78 -11.29
C THR A 31 -0.69 20.29 -11.61
N GLU A 32 -0.87 18.98 -11.77
CA GLU A 32 -2.20 18.40 -11.54
C GLU A 32 -2.58 18.80 -10.12
N LYS A 33 -3.46 19.81 -10.03
CA LYS A 33 -3.98 20.28 -8.78
C LYS A 33 -4.98 19.23 -8.33
N ILE A 34 -4.75 18.67 -7.15
CA ILE A 34 -5.70 17.76 -6.54
C ILE A 34 -7.01 18.53 -6.33
N THR A 35 -8.08 18.03 -6.91
CA THR A 35 -9.41 18.60 -6.70
C THR A 35 -10.01 18.10 -5.37
N PRO A 36 -10.90 18.87 -4.74
CA PRO A 36 -11.74 18.41 -3.63
C PRO A 36 -12.36 17.02 -3.85
N SER A 37 -12.91 16.80 -5.06
CA SER A 37 -13.51 15.52 -5.43
C SER A 37 -12.51 14.35 -5.45
N GLN A 38 -11.27 14.60 -5.89
CA GLN A 38 -10.20 13.60 -5.84
C GLN A 38 -9.78 13.31 -4.40
N LEU A 39 -9.68 14.33 -3.54
CA LEU A 39 -9.42 14.11 -2.12
C LEU A 39 -10.50 13.23 -1.49
N HIS A 40 -11.78 13.55 -1.70
CA HIS A 40 -12.89 12.74 -1.18
C HIS A 40 -12.88 11.31 -1.71
N HIS A 41 -12.50 11.13 -2.98
CA HIS A 41 -12.34 9.81 -3.56
C HIS A 41 -11.22 9.01 -2.87
N LEU A 42 -10.06 9.64 -2.64
CA LEU A 42 -8.94 9.02 -1.92
C LEU A 42 -9.32 8.66 -0.49
N LEU A 43 -10.01 9.55 0.23
CA LEU A 43 -10.47 9.27 1.59
C LEU A 43 -11.37 8.04 1.65
N ARG A 44 -12.29 7.91 0.68
CA ARG A 44 -13.14 6.72 0.55
C ARG A 44 -12.34 5.45 0.27
N LEU A 45 -11.32 5.50 -0.59
CA LEU A 45 -10.44 4.34 -0.85
C LEU A 45 -9.65 3.93 0.38
N SER A 46 -9.22 4.91 1.20
CA SER A 46 -8.52 4.67 2.46
C SER A 46 -9.45 4.37 3.65
N ALA A 47 -10.76 4.31 3.44
CA ALA A 47 -11.77 4.16 4.49
C ALA A 47 -11.66 5.22 5.62
N LEU A 48 -11.29 6.45 5.28
CA LEU A 48 -11.21 7.59 6.18
C LEU A 48 -12.49 8.45 6.12
N PRO A 49 -12.87 9.13 7.21
CA PRO A 49 -14.01 10.04 7.22
C PRO A 49 -13.77 11.27 6.33
N LEU A 50 -14.84 11.89 5.87
CA LEU A 50 -14.78 13.15 5.12
C LEU A 50 -14.42 14.31 6.05
N PRO A 51 -13.73 15.35 5.54
CA PRO A 51 -13.39 16.53 6.33
C PRO A 51 -14.65 17.28 6.78
N THR A 52 -14.65 17.74 8.03
CA THR A 52 -15.77 18.47 8.64
C THR A 52 -15.78 19.94 8.24
N THR A 53 -14.61 20.51 7.92
CA THR A 53 -14.46 21.92 7.56
C THR A 53 -13.69 22.08 6.24
N THR A 54 -13.95 23.18 5.54
CA THR A 54 -13.24 23.54 4.30
C THR A 54 -11.78 23.93 4.55
N GLU A 55 -11.48 24.43 5.74
CA GLU A 55 -10.11 24.76 6.16
C GLU A 55 -9.26 23.50 6.30
N ASP A 56 -9.79 22.47 6.98
CA ASP A 56 -9.14 21.16 7.11
C ASP A 56 -8.91 20.54 5.72
N GLU A 57 -9.91 20.63 4.84
CA GLU A 57 -9.81 20.16 3.46
C GLU A 57 -8.65 20.84 2.70
N ALA A 58 -8.52 22.17 2.81
CA ALA A 58 -7.44 22.92 2.18
C ALA A 58 -6.06 22.52 2.73
N VAL A 59 -5.95 22.28 4.04
CA VAL A 59 -4.70 21.79 4.67
C VAL A 59 -4.33 20.41 4.15
N MET A 60 -5.30 19.50 4.01
CA MET A 60 -5.08 18.15 3.46
C MET A 60 -4.61 18.20 1.99
N ILE A 61 -5.24 19.06 1.17
CA ILE A 61 -4.86 19.25 -0.23
C ILE A 61 -3.43 19.80 -0.32
N ASN A 62 -3.08 20.83 0.47
CA ASN A 62 -1.73 21.41 0.46
C ASN A 62 -0.67 20.38 0.89
N THR A 63 -0.99 19.55 1.87
CA THR A 63 -0.11 18.47 2.34
C THR A 63 0.14 17.44 1.25
N LEU A 64 -0.93 16.95 0.59
CA LEU A 64 -0.81 15.99 -0.51
C LEU A 64 -0.03 16.58 -1.70
N GLN A 65 -0.26 17.85 -2.04
CA GLN A 65 0.48 18.51 -3.10
C GLN A 65 1.98 18.57 -2.80
N SER A 66 2.35 18.88 -1.55
CA SER A 66 3.75 18.91 -1.10
C SER A 66 4.40 17.51 -1.20
N GLN A 67 3.66 16.47 -0.81
CA GLN A 67 4.13 15.08 -0.93
C GLN A 67 4.31 14.66 -2.41
N LEU A 68 3.37 15.01 -3.28
CA LEU A 68 3.46 14.70 -4.71
C LEU A 68 4.61 15.42 -5.40
N GLN A 69 4.94 16.65 -4.99
CA GLN A 69 6.11 17.35 -5.50
C GLN A 69 7.40 16.55 -5.25
N PHE A 70 7.54 15.97 -4.05
CA PHE A 70 8.66 15.09 -3.72
C PHE A 70 8.66 13.78 -4.54
N VAL A 71 7.50 13.14 -4.72
CA VAL A 71 7.44 11.92 -5.55
C VAL A 71 7.83 12.21 -7.01
N ARG A 72 7.39 13.36 -7.54
CA ARG A 72 7.73 13.77 -8.91
C ARG A 72 9.21 14.05 -9.11
N THR A 73 9.93 14.53 -8.09
CA THR A 73 11.39 14.70 -8.22
C THR A 73 12.09 13.35 -8.31
N VAL A 74 11.62 12.34 -7.58
CA VAL A 74 12.14 10.96 -7.70
C VAL A 74 11.84 10.38 -9.08
N GLN A 75 10.65 10.61 -9.63
CA GLN A 75 10.25 10.14 -10.97
C GLN A 75 11.07 10.75 -12.12
N ARG A 76 11.74 11.88 -11.92
CA ARG A 76 12.61 12.52 -12.93
C ARG A 76 13.94 11.81 -13.11
N VAL A 77 14.31 10.90 -12.19
CA VAL A 77 15.55 10.13 -12.29
C VAL A 77 15.44 9.12 -13.44
N ASP A 78 16.47 9.07 -14.28
CA ASP A 78 16.54 8.07 -15.35
C ASP A 78 16.61 6.66 -14.74
N THR A 79 15.61 5.85 -15.08
CA THR A 79 15.47 4.46 -14.64
C THR A 79 15.54 3.48 -15.83
N THR A 80 16.07 3.93 -16.97
CA THR A 80 16.23 3.07 -18.15
C THR A 80 17.10 1.85 -17.85
N GLY A 81 16.57 0.67 -18.17
CA GLY A 81 17.28 -0.60 -17.96
C GLY A 81 17.27 -1.15 -16.52
N VAL A 82 16.52 -0.55 -15.59
CA VAL A 82 16.42 -1.02 -14.20
C VAL A 82 15.08 -1.73 -13.96
N GLU A 83 15.12 -2.97 -13.46
CA GLU A 83 13.91 -3.70 -13.04
C GLU A 83 13.42 -3.23 -11.66
N PRO A 84 12.10 -3.05 -11.45
CA PRO A 84 11.57 -2.68 -10.14
C PRO A 84 11.82 -3.76 -9.08
N LEU A 85 12.46 -3.39 -7.98
CA LEU A 85 12.65 -4.27 -6.83
C LEU A 85 11.33 -4.43 -6.07
N ARG A 86 10.79 -5.65 -6.00
CA ARG A 86 9.49 -5.94 -5.37
C ARG A 86 9.58 -6.11 -3.85
N ALA A 87 10.68 -6.67 -3.37
CA ALA A 87 10.94 -6.90 -1.95
C ALA A 87 12.45 -6.89 -1.71
N ILE A 88 12.88 -6.59 -0.49
CA ILE A 88 14.30 -6.71 -0.10
C ILE A 88 14.58 -8.20 0.10
N ARG A 89 15.01 -8.88 -0.96
CA ARG A 89 15.35 -10.31 -1.00
C ARG A 89 16.51 -10.55 -1.95
N ASP A 90 17.05 -11.75 -1.88
CA ASP A 90 17.94 -12.25 -2.91
C ASP A 90 17.13 -12.48 -4.20
N GLU A 91 17.40 -11.67 -5.22
CA GLU A 91 16.74 -11.70 -6.53
C GLU A 91 17.59 -12.45 -7.58
N THR A 92 18.61 -13.18 -7.13
CA THR A 92 19.36 -14.10 -8.01
C THR A 92 18.42 -15.14 -8.63
N LEU A 93 18.82 -15.66 -9.80
CA LEU A 93 18.04 -16.69 -10.48
C LEU A 93 17.84 -17.94 -9.62
N GLU A 94 18.83 -18.28 -8.80
CA GLU A 94 18.79 -19.42 -7.86
C GLU A 94 17.75 -19.18 -6.77
N ALA A 95 17.82 -18.04 -6.06
CA ALA A 95 16.85 -17.70 -5.03
C ALA A 95 15.41 -17.59 -5.58
N ARG A 96 15.24 -17.09 -6.80
CA ARG A 96 13.95 -17.08 -7.50
C ARG A 96 13.44 -18.49 -7.77
N GLN A 97 14.29 -19.42 -8.21
CA GLN A 97 13.90 -20.81 -8.45
C GLN A 97 13.47 -21.50 -7.14
N ASP A 98 14.22 -21.30 -6.07
CA ASP A 98 13.93 -21.90 -4.76
C ASP A 98 12.59 -21.43 -4.17
N VAL A 99 12.26 -20.15 -4.33
CA VAL A 99 10.98 -19.57 -3.85
C VAL A 99 9.81 -19.90 -4.79
N THR A 100 10.09 -20.21 -6.07
CA THR A 100 9.04 -20.48 -7.05
C THR A 100 8.40 -21.84 -6.78
N ILE A 101 7.13 -21.82 -6.39
CA ILE A 101 6.33 -23.05 -6.23
C ILE A 101 5.96 -23.56 -7.62
N GLY A 102 6.68 -24.58 -8.09
CA GLY A 102 6.43 -25.25 -9.35
C GLY A 102 5.29 -26.27 -9.31
N LEU A 103 4.93 -26.81 -10.48
CA LEU A 103 3.91 -27.86 -10.61
C LEU A 103 4.30 -29.16 -9.88
N SER A 104 5.60 -29.52 -9.89
CA SER A 104 6.13 -30.65 -9.13
C SER A 104 5.80 -30.54 -7.65
N ASN A 105 5.93 -29.33 -7.09
CA ASN A 105 5.70 -29.06 -5.68
C ASN A 105 4.21 -29.14 -5.33
N LEU A 106 3.33 -28.92 -6.31
CA LEU A 106 1.87 -28.97 -6.15
C LEU A 106 1.27 -30.32 -6.55
N GLN A 107 2.06 -31.22 -7.14
CA GLN A 107 1.56 -32.48 -7.71
C GLN A 107 0.75 -33.29 -6.70
N GLU A 108 1.28 -33.47 -5.48
CA GLU A 108 0.58 -34.20 -4.42
C GLU A 108 -0.77 -33.57 -4.05
N ALA A 109 -0.87 -32.24 -4.04
CA ALA A 109 -2.12 -31.53 -3.75
C ALA A 109 -3.11 -31.62 -4.91
N LEU A 110 -2.62 -31.58 -6.16
CA LEU A 110 -3.43 -31.71 -7.37
C LEU A 110 -3.96 -33.14 -7.56
N ASP A 111 -3.18 -34.16 -7.20
CA ASP A 111 -3.59 -35.57 -7.30
C ASP A 111 -4.73 -35.92 -6.33
N LYS A 112 -4.88 -35.14 -5.24
CA LYS A 112 -6.00 -35.25 -4.29
C LYS A 112 -7.28 -34.58 -4.80
N GLU A 113 -7.26 -33.89 -5.94
CA GLU A 113 -8.45 -33.26 -6.51
C GLU A 113 -9.37 -34.28 -7.18
N VAL A 114 -10.68 -34.12 -6.99
CA VAL A 114 -11.71 -35.00 -7.56
C VAL A 114 -12.45 -34.26 -8.66
N ARG A 115 -12.70 -34.94 -9.78
CA ARG A 115 -13.52 -34.41 -10.88
C ARG A 115 -15.00 -34.62 -10.57
N ILE A 116 -15.77 -33.54 -10.55
CA ILE A 116 -17.19 -33.58 -10.16
C ILE A 116 -18.09 -33.04 -11.29
N GLY A 117 -19.22 -33.72 -11.51
CA GLY A 117 -20.27 -33.34 -12.46
C GLY A 117 -20.01 -33.80 -13.90
N TYR A 118 -20.95 -33.49 -14.80
CA TYR A 118 -20.93 -33.91 -16.20
C TYR A 118 -19.68 -33.40 -16.96
N TYR A 119 -19.28 -32.16 -16.70
CA TYR A 119 -18.10 -31.53 -17.31
C TYR A 119 -16.78 -31.82 -16.58
N GLN A 120 -16.77 -32.75 -15.62
CA GLN A 120 -15.57 -33.23 -14.92
C GLN A 120 -14.61 -32.14 -14.40
N ARG A 121 -15.16 -31.06 -13.82
CA ARG A 121 -14.33 -29.97 -13.30
C ARG A 121 -13.57 -30.45 -12.06
N ALA A 122 -12.26 -30.24 -12.03
CA ALA A 122 -11.42 -30.54 -10.88
C ALA A 122 -11.86 -29.69 -9.67
N ARG A 123 -12.05 -30.33 -8.52
CA ARG A 123 -12.35 -29.69 -7.25
C ARG A 123 -11.49 -30.28 -6.15
N ARG A 124 -10.93 -29.40 -5.32
CA ARG A 124 -10.22 -29.78 -4.09
C ARG A 124 -11.17 -30.42 -3.09
N VAL A 125 -10.82 -31.61 -2.61
CA VAL A 125 -11.51 -32.25 -1.50
C VAL A 125 -11.12 -31.52 -0.22
N ARG A 126 -12.10 -30.99 0.52
CA ARG A 126 -11.85 -30.39 1.84
C ARG A 126 -11.71 -31.50 2.86
N GLU A 127 -10.48 -31.86 3.20
CA GLU A 127 -10.22 -32.67 4.38
C GLU A 127 -10.54 -31.84 5.62
N LYS A 128 -11.23 -32.45 6.60
CA LYS A 128 -11.47 -31.83 7.89
C LYS A 128 -10.19 -31.99 8.72
N ILE A 129 -9.27 -31.05 8.53
CA ILE A 129 -8.05 -30.97 9.35
C ILE A 129 -8.49 -30.46 10.71
N GLU A 130 -8.42 -31.30 11.75
CA GLU A 130 -8.60 -30.84 13.14
C GLU A 130 -7.35 -30.06 13.55
N SER A 131 -7.32 -28.76 13.26
CA SER A 131 -6.18 -27.93 13.61
C SER A 131 -6.20 -27.65 15.11
N ARG A 132 -5.04 -27.80 15.78
CA ARG A 132 -4.88 -27.42 17.20
C ARG A 132 -5.25 -25.95 17.46
N ALA A 133 -5.26 -25.14 16.40
CA ALA A 133 -5.68 -23.74 16.36
C ALA A 133 -7.19 -23.55 16.54
N GLU A 134 -8.07 -24.50 16.21
CA GLU A 134 -9.54 -24.36 16.29
C GLU A 134 -10.11 -24.14 17.70
N LYS A 135 -9.29 -24.25 18.75
CA LYS A 135 -9.72 -23.95 20.13
C LYS A 135 -9.69 -22.45 20.47
N TRP A 136 -9.26 -21.58 19.56
CA TRP A 136 -9.32 -20.14 19.80
C TRP A 136 -10.73 -19.59 19.55
N ASP A 137 -11.20 -18.76 20.48
CA ASP A 137 -12.45 -18.03 20.31
C ASP A 137 -12.21 -16.83 19.39
N ALA A 138 -12.65 -16.95 18.13
CA ALA A 138 -12.52 -15.92 17.11
C ALA A 138 -13.22 -14.60 17.49
N LEU A 139 -14.19 -14.64 18.40
CA LEU A 139 -15.00 -13.48 18.79
C LEU A 139 -14.45 -12.76 20.02
N LYS A 140 -13.45 -13.32 20.71
CA LYS A 140 -12.92 -12.77 21.97
C LYS A 140 -12.35 -11.35 21.86
N THR A 141 -11.84 -10.98 20.69
CA THR A 141 -11.24 -9.65 20.45
C THR A 141 -12.23 -8.67 19.81
N ALA A 142 -13.46 -9.10 19.53
CA ALA A 142 -14.45 -8.27 18.85
C ALA A 142 -15.07 -7.25 19.82
N GLY A 143 -15.22 -5.99 19.38
CA GLY A 143 -15.89 -4.96 20.18
C GLY A 143 -17.40 -5.14 20.29
N LYS A 144 -18.06 -5.73 19.29
CA LYS A 144 -19.50 -6.06 19.29
C LYS A 144 -19.73 -7.43 18.66
N THR A 145 -20.53 -8.26 19.32
CA THR A 145 -20.86 -9.62 18.88
C THR A 145 -22.34 -9.90 19.10
N ALA A 146 -22.98 -10.57 18.14
CA ALA A 146 -24.33 -11.09 18.28
C ALA A 146 -24.28 -12.62 18.16
N GLY A 147 -24.24 -13.30 19.31
CA GLY A 147 -24.07 -14.74 19.36
C GLY A 147 -22.75 -15.18 18.73
N ARG A 148 -22.81 -15.85 17.58
CA ARG A 148 -21.63 -16.38 16.86
C ARG A 148 -21.16 -15.51 15.70
N TYR A 149 -21.62 -14.25 15.62
CA TYR A 149 -21.36 -13.36 14.50
C TYR A 149 -20.76 -12.03 14.95
N PHE A 150 -19.90 -11.46 14.10
CA PHE A 150 -19.48 -10.06 14.20
C PHE A 150 -20.65 -9.15 13.80
N VAL A 151 -20.86 -8.07 14.54
CA VAL A 151 -21.89 -7.07 14.22
C VAL A 151 -21.23 -5.87 13.59
N VAL A 152 -21.69 -5.49 12.40
CA VAL A 152 -21.30 -4.27 11.70
C VAL A 152 -22.56 -3.44 11.52
N GLU A 153 -22.50 -2.18 11.91
CA GLU A 153 -23.59 -1.23 11.68
C GLU A 153 -23.63 -0.90 10.18
N SER A 154 -24.64 -1.41 9.48
CA SER A 154 -24.92 -0.97 8.12
C SER A 154 -25.67 0.36 8.20
N GLY A 155 -25.05 1.44 7.71
CA GLY A 155 -25.66 2.76 7.62
C GLY A 155 -26.82 2.77 6.62
N LYS A 156 -27.98 2.25 7.04
CA LYS A 156 -29.27 2.59 6.47
C LYS A 156 -29.96 3.45 7.51
N ASN A 157 -29.75 4.75 7.41
CA ASN A 157 -30.57 5.71 8.13
C ASN A 157 -31.98 5.58 7.54
N ASP A 158 -32.85 4.82 8.19
CA ASP A 158 -34.28 4.95 7.95
C ASP A 158 -34.66 6.36 8.43
N VAL A 159 -34.93 7.24 7.47
CA VAL A 159 -35.55 8.54 7.71
C VAL A 159 -37.00 8.25 8.11
N GLU A 160 -37.21 7.93 9.39
CA GLU A 160 -38.54 7.84 9.98
C GLU A 160 -39.00 9.21 10.47
N GLY A 161 -39.97 9.78 9.73
CA GLY A 161 -41.12 10.52 10.25
C GLY A 161 -40.88 11.65 11.24
N VAL A 162 -40.74 12.87 10.72
CA VAL A 162 -41.25 14.06 11.40
C VAL A 162 -42.55 14.46 10.69
N GLU A 163 -43.68 14.13 11.30
CA GLU A 163 -44.91 14.91 11.15
C GLU A 163 -44.81 16.21 11.96
#